data_AF-A0A7C1WDU4-F1
#
_entry.id   AF-A0A7C1WDU4-F1
#
_cell.length_a   1.000
_cell.length_b   1.000
_cell.length_c   1.000
_cell.angle_alpha   90.00
_cell.angle_beta   90.00
_cell.angle_gamma   90.00
#
_symmetry.space_group_name_H-M   'P 1'
#
loop_
_entity.id
_entity.type
_entity.pdbx_description
1 polymer ?
#
loop_
_entity_poly.entity_id
_entity_poly.type
_entity_poly.pdbx_seq_one_letter_code
_entity_poly.pdbx_strand_id
1 'polypeptide(L)' 'MSQSVYDRIGGEAAVNAAVDLFYRKVLADDRINGFFADTDMEKQAAKQ' A
#
# COMPACT_ATOMS: atom_id res chain seq x y z
N MET A 1 -22.17 -3.95 -18.84
CA MET A 1 -21.61 -3.99 -17.47
C MET A 1 -20.36 -3.13 -17.45
N SER A 2 -20.27 -2.09 -16.61
CA SER A 2 -19.01 -1.35 -16.49
C SER A 2 -18.00 -2.18 -15.72
N GLN A 3 -16.73 -2.12 -16.13
CA GLN A 3 -15.64 -2.69 -15.35
C GLN A 3 -15.59 -2.06 -13.95
N SER A 4 -15.25 -2.87 -12.95
CA SER A 4 -15.06 -2.39 -11.59
C SER A 4 -13.88 -1.41 -11.54
N VAL A 5 -13.80 -0.57 -10.50
CA VAL A 5 -12.62 0.28 -10.31
C VAL A 5 -11.36 -0.57 -10.22
N TYR A 6 -11.45 -1.74 -9.56
CA TYR A 6 -10.37 -2.70 -9.46
C TYR A 6 -9.83 -3.12 -10.83
N ASP A 7 -10.70 -3.52 -11.77
CA ASP A 7 -10.28 -3.90 -13.12
C ASP A 7 -9.69 -2.70 -13.87
N ARG A 8 -10.30 -1.53 -13.70
CA ARG A 8 -9.87 -0.30 -14.37
C ARG A 8 -8.49 0.19 -13.94
N ILE A 9 -8.08 -0.09 -12.69
CA ILE A 9 -6.76 0.28 -12.17
C ILE A 9 -5.69 -0.78 -12.44
N GLY A 10 -6.05 -1.92 -13.05
CA GLY A 10 -5.10 -2.98 -13.42
C GLY A 10 -5.14 -4.22 -12.53
N GLY A 11 -6.18 -4.37 -11.70
CA GLY A 11 -6.39 -5.56 -10.87
C GLY A 11 -5.30 -5.78 -9.83
N GLU A 12 -5.10 -7.04 -9.46
CA GLU A 12 -4.29 -7.47 -8.31
C GLU A 12 -2.86 -6.91 -8.36
N ALA A 13 -2.19 -7.08 -9.50
CA ALA A 13 -0.80 -6.66 -9.66
C ALA A 13 -0.62 -5.15 -9.46
N ALA A 14 -1.57 -4.35 -9.95
CA ALA A 14 -1.52 -2.90 -9.78
C ALA A 14 -1.83 -2.49 -8.34
N VAL A 15 -2.76 -3.18 -7.67
CA VAL A 15 -3.07 -2.94 -6.25
C VAL A 15 -1.86 -3.28 -5.38
N ASN A 16 -1.24 -4.44 -5.58
CA ASN A 16 -0.06 -4.86 -4.81
C ASN A 16 1.10 -3.86 -4.97
N ALA A 17 1.38 -3.44 -6.21
CA ALA A 17 2.40 -2.43 -6.48
C ALA A 17 2.08 -1.06 -5.83
N ALA A 18 0.80 -0.66 -5.83
CA ALA A 18 0.36 0.58 -5.20
C ALA A 18 0.50 0.53 -3.67
N VAL A 19 0.17 -0.60 -3.04
CA VAL A 19 0.29 -0.80 -1.60
C VAL A 19 1.75 -0.77 -1.15
N ASP A 20 2.64 -1.46 -1.88
CA ASP A 20 4.08 -1.42 -1.64
C ASP A 20 4.63 0.02 -1.68
N LEU A 21 4.24 0.78 -2.71
CA LEU A 21 4.68 2.16 -2.87
C LEU A 21 4.10 3.07 -1.78
N PHE A 22 2.83 2.84 -1.40
CA PHE A 22 2.16 3.58 -0.34
C PHE A 22 2.92 3.44 0.98
N TYR A 23 3.26 2.22 1.40
CA TYR A 23 3.99 2.01 2.64
C TYR A 23 5.37 2.65 2.64
N ARG A 24 6.14 2.55 1.55
CA ARG A 24 7.44 3.24 1.44
C ARG A 24 7.30 4.76 1.60
N LYS A 25 6.26 5.35 0.99
CA LYS A 25 6.01 6.80 1.07
C LYS A 25 5.56 7.24 2.46
N VAL A 26 4.71 6.46 3.13
CA VAL A 26 4.23 6.76 4.48
C VAL A 26 5.39 6.76 5.48
N LEU A 27 6.31 5.79 5.37
CA LEU A 27 7.46 5.71 6.29
C LEU A 27 8.47 6.82 6.06
N ALA A 28 8.62 7.27 4.82
CA ALA A 28 9.48 8.40 4.46
C ALA A 28 8.87 9.77 4.83
N ASP A 29 7.62 9.82 5.28
CA ASP A 29 6.93 11.07 5.60
C ASP A 29 6.91 11.30 7.12
N ASP A 30 7.79 12.19 7.59
CA ASP A 30 7.95 12.55 9.00
C ASP A 30 6.68 13.14 9.65
N ARG A 31 5.68 13.52 8.86
CA ARG A 31 4.40 14.04 9.39
C ARG A 31 3.48 12.92 9.89
N ILE A 32 3.66 11.69 9.38
CA ILE A 32 2.73 10.58 9.60
C ILE A 32 3.42 9.27 9.96
N ASN A 33 4.73 9.12 9.75
CA ASN A 33 5.46 7.89 10.05
C ASN A 33 5.39 7.51 11.54
N GLY A 34 5.24 8.48 12.44
CA GLY A 34 5.08 8.25 13.88
C GLY A 34 3.86 7.40 14.24
N PHE A 35 2.80 7.38 13.42
CA PHE A 35 1.66 6.48 13.63
C PHE A 35 1.98 5.01 13.36
N PHE A 36 3.11 4.74 12.70
CA PHE A 36 3.52 3.41 12.25
C PHE A 36 4.81 2.93 12.92
N ALA A 37 5.33 3.66 13.91
CA ALA A 37 6.63 3.40 14.55
C ALA A 37 6.74 2.00 15.19
N ASP A 38 5.64 1.46 15.72
CA ASP A 38 5.59 0.14 16.36
C ASP A 38 5.08 -0.98 15.41
N THR A 39 4.86 -0.66 14.12
CA THR A 39 4.39 -1.63 13.13
C THR A 39 5.58 -2.25 12.40
N ASP A 40 5.69 -3.57 12.44
CA ASP A 40 6.63 -4.31 11.58
C ASP A 40 6.14 -4.25 10.13
N MET A 41 6.68 -3.30 9.38
CA MET A 41 6.20 -2.96 8.05
C MET A 41 6.60 -3.98 6.99
N GLU A 42 7.70 -4.72 7.19
CA GLU A 42 8.05 -5.86 6.34
C GLU A 42 7.00 -6.96 6.48
N LYS A 43 6.56 -7.25 7.72
CA LYS A 43 5.45 -8.19 7.95
C LYS A 43 4.11 -7.65 7.46
N GLN A 44 3.87 -6.35 7.54
CA GLN A 44 2.63 -5.75 7.08
C GLN A 44 2.51 -5.74 5.55
N ALA A 45 3.61 -5.49 4.83
CA ALA A 45 3.66 -5.59 3.38
C ALA A 45 3.47 -7.04 2.91
N ALA A 46 4.05 -8.01 3.62
CA ALA A 46 3.92 -9.43 3.30
C ALA A 46 2.56 -10.07 3.64
N LYS A 47 1.64 -9.33 4.27
CA LYS A 47 0.31 -9.83 4.68
C LYS A 47 -0.79 -9.59 3.65
N GLN A 48 -0.47 -8.86 2.58
CA GLN A 48 -1.32 -8.71 1.39
C GLN A 48 -1.00 -9.83 0.39
#